data_AF-A0A1B7LVG2-F1
#
_entry.id   AF-A0A1B7LVG2-F1
#
_cell.length_a   1.000
_cell.length_b   1.000
_cell.length_c   1.000
_cell.angle_alpha   90.00
_cell.angle_beta   90.00
_cell.angle_gamma   90.00
#
_symmetry.space_group_name_H-M   'P 1'
#
loop_
_entity.id
_entity.type
_entity.pdbx_description
1 polymer ?
#
loop_
_entity_poly.entity_id
_entity_poly.type
_entity_poly.pdbx_seq_one_letter_code
_entity_poly.pdbx_strand_id
1 'polypeptide(L)'
;MIPAYCPTDAPPGERAVYDALLKSSSTSDWIVLHSLGIANHVRQVQGEADFVVIIPARGILVIEVKSHLTLDRQNDGMWRLGNDRPTTRGPFQQASEAMHSLRNYLVKKHIDLRSIPVLSAVWFTGVRARTMLPTDPEWHDWQVLDSEDLKAAPSAILRTFTAGTEHLREKIGYFPYGKTQLDKEKSDLIAGRLRPKFELATVAGDRRRDRETQLQSFMEEQFLALDAVSDNRSVLFTGPAGSGKTFLAMEAARREVVSGKTGRLLCFNRFIGQRLSTKMADLERLTVSTFHKELLRLAGLERAPERIAPNFWSEELPERAMETLINSGDKAASDFLIVDEVQDITSEPYLDVLDLMVDGGLKDGRILLFGDFERQAIYETEDGIEQLRPYAPHITSHKLVQNCRNLPRIGYQVNLLSGLQPGYRQFRRVDDGIDPTIIKYSSGQDQTTMLVSAIRGLREEGYELNEIVVLSPQMDSSTAVTTTDPWLRQILKPADGLPSRPGQVQYSTIHAFKGLDAPAVVVTDLDQEAVPYNFASLLYVGLTRATDRLIAIIEKATLRDALGGTV
;
A
#
# COMPACT_ATOMS: atom_id res chain seq x y z
N MET A 1 -29.43 0.91 -17.49
CA MET A 1 -29.74 0.59 -16.08
C MET A 1 -28.52 0.90 -15.22
N ILE A 2 -28.71 1.48 -14.03
CA ILE A 2 -27.67 1.69 -13.01
C ILE A 2 -28.27 1.27 -11.64
N PRO A 3 -27.72 0.26 -10.93
CA PRO A 3 -26.55 -0.54 -11.31
C PRO A 3 -26.82 -1.40 -12.56
N ALA A 4 -25.78 -2.03 -13.11
CA ALA A 4 -25.92 -2.94 -14.25
C ALA A 4 -26.50 -4.31 -13.87
N TYR A 5 -26.62 -4.58 -12.56
CA TYR A 5 -27.25 -5.77 -11.99
C TYR A 5 -28.34 -5.35 -10.99
N CYS A 6 -29.35 -6.19 -10.81
CA CYS A 6 -30.36 -6.03 -9.76
C CYS A 6 -29.96 -6.93 -8.57
N PRO A 7 -29.89 -6.41 -7.33
CA PRO A 7 -29.59 -7.20 -6.14
C PRO A 7 -30.53 -8.41 -5.99
N THR A 8 -30.02 -9.54 -5.49
CA THR A 8 -30.78 -10.80 -5.36
C THR A 8 -31.85 -10.75 -4.26
N ASP A 9 -31.70 -9.85 -3.30
CA ASP A 9 -32.61 -9.54 -2.21
C ASP A 9 -33.70 -8.51 -2.57
N ALA A 10 -33.63 -7.91 -3.77
CA ALA A 10 -34.66 -6.98 -4.24
C ALA A 10 -36.04 -7.66 -4.35
N PRO A 11 -37.13 -6.97 -3.98
CA PRO A 11 -38.48 -7.51 -4.07
C PRO A 11 -38.81 -8.10 -5.45
N PRO A 12 -39.59 -9.20 -5.54
CA PRO A 12 -39.94 -9.83 -6.81
C PRO A 12 -40.54 -8.88 -7.85
N GLY A 13 -41.34 -7.90 -7.43
CA GLY A 13 -41.93 -6.89 -8.32
C GLY A 13 -40.89 -5.96 -8.93
N GLU A 14 -39.92 -5.50 -8.13
CA GLU A 14 -38.84 -4.65 -8.63
C GLU A 14 -37.96 -5.40 -9.62
N ARG A 15 -37.63 -6.66 -9.33
CA ARG A 15 -36.88 -7.52 -10.26
C ARG A 15 -37.62 -7.69 -11.59
N ALA A 16 -38.95 -7.87 -11.55
CA ALA A 16 -39.76 -7.97 -12.76
C ALA A 16 -39.76 -6.68 -13.59
N VAL A 17 -39.86 -5.51 -12.96
CA VAL A 17 -39.76 -4.21 -13.64
C VAL A 17 -38.35 -4.00 -14.21
N TYR A 18 -37.31 -4.29 -13.42
CA TYR A 18 -35.91 -4.17 -13.82
C TYR A 18 -35.62 -5.01 -15.07
N ASP A 19 -36.03 -6.28 -15.07
CA ASP A 19 -35.88 -7.20 -16.19
C ASP A 19 -36.65 -6.74 -17.43
N ALA A 20 -37.89 -6.28 -17.26
CA ALA A 20 -38.72 -5.81 -18.37
C ALA A 20 -38.12 -4.57 -19.06
N LEU A 21 -37.46 -3.68 -18.31
CA LEU A 21 -36.79 -2.51 -18.85
C LEU A 21 -35.43 -2.84 -19.46
N LEU A 22 -34.68 -3.79 -18.89
CA LEU A 22 -33.38 -4.21 -19.40
C LEU A 22 -33.49 -4.97 -20.74
N LYS A 23 -34.50 -5.82 -20.89
CA LYS A 23 -34.67 -6.69 -22.07
C LYS A 23 -35.26 -5.96 -23.29
N SER A 24 -35.79 -4.75 -23.13
CA SER A 24 -36.41 -4.01 -24.23
C SER A 24 -35.39 -3.21 -25.04
N SER A 25 -35.44 -3.30 -26.36
CA SER A 25 -34.64 -2.44 -27.25
C SER A 25 -35.10 -0.98 -27.27
N SER A 26 -36.34 -0.72 -26.83
CA SER A 26 -36.96 0.61 -26.83
C SER A 26 -36.48 1.53 -25.69
N THR A 27 -35.62 1.04 -24.79
CA THR A 27 -35.08 1.76 -23.64
C THR A 27 -33.59 2.09 -23.79
N SER A 28 -33.04 1.95 -25.00
CA SER A 28 -31.60 2.10 -25.28
C SER A 28 -31.04 3.49 -25.00
N ASP A 29 -31.87 4.53 -25.04
CA ASP A 29 -31.54 5.92 -24.71
C ASP A 29 -32.00 6.34 -23.31
N TRP A 30 -32.48 5.40 -22.48
CA TRP A 30 -33.02 5.70 -21.15
C TRP A 30 -31.94 5.51 -20.08
N ILE A 31 -31.93 6.41 -19.10
CA ILE A 31 -31.14 6.25 -17.88
C ILE A 31 -32.11 5.87 -16.76
N VAL A 32 -32.03 4.63 -16.32
CA VAL A 32 -32.85 4.09 -15.23
C VAL A 32 -31.95 3.82 -14.03
N LEU A 33 -32.18 4.56 -12.94
CA LEU A 33 -31.54 4.34 -11.65
C LEU A 33 -32.45 3.44 -10.80
N HIS A 34 -31.95 2.29 -10.37
CA HIS A 34 -32.64 1.38 -9.45
C HIS A 34 -32.08 1.56 -8.03
N SER A 35 -32.96 1.50 -7.03
CA SER A 35 -32.64 1.59 -5.59
C SER A 35 -31.80 2.84 -5.28
N LEU A 36 -32.38 4.03 -5.47
CA LEU A 36 -31.69 5.30 -5.27
C LEU A 36 -31.94 5.85 -3.87
N GLY A 37 -30.91 5.79 -3.01
CA GLY A 37 -30.94 6.38 -1.67
C GLY A 37 -31.02 7.92 -1.69
N ILE A 38 -31.90 8.47 -0.85
CA ILE A 38 -32.18 9.91 -0.71
C ILE A 38 -31.80 10.34 0.71
N ALA A 39 -30.59 10.90 0.85
CA ALA A 39 -30.02 11.29 2.15
C ALA A 39 -30.71 12.49 2.83
N ASN A 40 -31.44 13.32 2.09
CA ASN A 40 -32.23 14.44 2.64
C ASN A 40 -33.66 14.32 2.11
N HIS A 41 -34.47 13.49 2.78
CA HIS A 41 -35.85 13.20 2.41
C HIS A 41 -36.80 14.23 3.06
N VAL A 42 -37.85 14.67 2.35
CA VAL A 42 -38.72 15.81 2.80
C VAL A 42 -39.33 15.61 4.21
N ARG A 43 -39.54 14.36 4.64
CA ARG A 43 -40.13 14.02 5.95
C ARG A 43 -39.35 13.01 6.79
N GLN A 44 -38.24 12.45 6.29
CA GLN A 44 -37.46 11.42 6.99
C GLN A 44 -35.97 11.77 6.97
N VAL A 45 -35.21 11.20 7.92
CA VAL A 45 -33.75 11.36 7.99
C VAL A 45 -33.07 10.83 6.73
N GLN A 46 -33.62 9.76 6.13
CA GLN A 46 -33.24 9.18 4.83
C GLN A 46 -34.50 8.57 4.18
N GLY A 47 -34.50 8.44 2.85
CA GLY A 47 -35.54 7.74 2.08
C GLY A 47 -34.94 7.02 0.86
N GLU A 48 -35.75 6.34 0.08
CA GLU A 48 -35.32 5.61 -1.13
C GLU A 48 -36.36 5.79 -2.24
N ALA A 49 -35.91 5.75 -3.50
CA ALA A 49 -36.77 5.62 -4.67
C ALA A 49 -36.44 4.32 -5.41
N ASP A 50 -37.43 3.45 -5.61
CA ASP A 50 -37.22 2.14 -6.25
C ASP A 50 -36.69 2.30 -7.68
N PHE A 51 -37.33 3.15 -8.48
CA PHE A 51 -36.85 3.52 -9.81
C PHE A 51 -36.93 5.01 -10.09
N VAL A 52 -35.86 5.54 -10.70
CA VAL A 52 -35.84 6.87 -11.31
C VAL A 52 -35.51 6.71 -12.79
N VAL A 53 -36.48 6.99 -13.64
CA VAL A 53 -36.39 6.85 -15.10
C VAL A 53 -36.22 8.23 -15.72
N ILE A 54 -35.07 8.46 -16.36
CA ILE A 54 -34.72 9.69 -17.05
C ILE A 54 -34.71 9.38 -18.55
N ILE A 55 -35.61 10.04 -19.29
CA ILE A 55 -35.77 9.81 -20.74
C ILE A 55 -35.55 11.15 -21.47
N PRO A 56 -34.56 11.22 -22.38
CA PRO A 56 -34.35 12.38 -23.24
C PRO A 56 -35.65 12.82 -23.93
N ALA A 57 -35.85 14.13 -24.05
CA ALA A 57 -37.06 14.78 -24.57
C ALA A 57 -38.38 14.53 -23.81
N ARG A 58 -38.43 13.66 -22.77
CA ARG A 58 -39.64 13.38 -21.99
C ARG A 58 -39.59 13.93 -20.56
N GLY A 59 -38.53 13.64 -19.81
CA GLY A 59 -38.39 14.10 -18.42
C GLY A 59 -37.90 13.04 -17.45
N ILE A 60 -38.24 13.21 -16.17
CA ILE A 60 -37.88 12.34 -15.06
C ILE A 60 -39.16 11.75 -14.46
N LEU A 61 -39.20 10.43 -14.28
CA LEU A 61 -40.30 9.72 -13.61
C LEU A 61 -39.75 8.91 -12.44
N VAL A 62 -40.29 9.15 -11.26
CA VAL A 62 -40.02 8.36 -10.05
C VAL A 62 -41.12 7.33 -9.90
N ILE A 63 -40.74 6.06 -9.76
CA ILE A 63 -41.68 4.94 -9.66
C ILE A 63 -41.44 4.22 -8.34
N GLU A 64 -42.51 4.10 -7.56
CA GLU A 64 -42.59 3.24 -6.38
C GLU A 64 -43.23 1.90 -6.78
N VAL A 65 -42.64 0.77 -6.43
CA VAL A 65 -43.08 -0.56 -6.83
C VAL A 65 -43.68 -1.31 -5.65
N LYS A 66 -44.93 -1.75 -5.77
CA LYS A 66 -45.60 -2.60 -4.78
C LYS A 66 -45.93 -3.95 -5.38
N SER A 67 -45.39 -5.02 -4.78
CA SER A 67 -45.51 -6.39 -5.31
C SER A 67 -46.55 -7.26 -4.62
N HIS A 68 -47.27 -6.69 -3.65
CA HIS A 68 -48.28 -7.39 -2.86
C HIS A 68 -49.48 -7.86 -3.71
N LEU A 69 -50.00 -9.05 -3.41
CA LEU A 69 -51.15 -9.66 -4.10
C LEU A 69 -52.51 -9.17 -3.57
N THR A 70 -52.51 -8.50 -2.41
CA THR A 70 -53.70 -7.91 -1.79
C THR A 70 -53.39 -6.50 -1.32
N LEU A 71 -54.36 -5.60 -1.51
CA LEU A 71 -54.29 -4.18 -1.14
C LEU A 71 -55.62 -3.84 -0.46
N ASP A 72 -55.53 -3.22 0.71
CA ASP A 72 -56.71 -2.75 1.44
C ASP A 72 -56.46 -1.32 1.93
N ARG A 73 -57.49 -0.48 1.84
CA ARG A 73 -57.49 0.88 2.38
C ARG A 73 -58.60 0.96 3.41
N GLN A 74 -58.21 1.07 4.68
CA GLN A 74 -59.14 1.08 5.80
C GLN A 74 -59.94 2.39 5.84
N ASN A 75 -61.08 2.38 6.53
CA ASN A 75 -61.98 3.54 6.64
C ASN A 75 -61.33 4.77 7.31
N ASP A 76 -60.24 4.57 8.05
CA ASP A 76 -59.42 5.63 8.66
C ASP A 76 -58.32 6.17 7.72
N GLY A 77 -58.29 5.71 6.47
CA GLY A 77 -57.35 6.11 5.44
C GLY A 77 -56.03 5.34 5.44
N MET A 78 -55.81 4.40 6.37
CA MET A 78 -54.58 3.61 6.43
C MET A 78 -54.49 2.57 5.31
N TRP A 79 -53.31 2.42 4.74
CA TRP A 79 -52.99 1.45 3.72
C TRP A 79 -52.46 0.16 4.32
N ARG A 80 -53.01 -0.98 3.89
CA ARG A 80 -52.51 -2.31 4.21
C ARG A 80 -52.14 -3.04 2.93
N LEU A 81 -50.86 -3.38 2.79
CA LEU A 81 -50.32 -4.07 1.62
C LEU A 81 -50.00 -5.52 2.04
N GLY A 82 -50.71 -6.51 1.49
CA GLY A 82 -50.53 -7.91 1.91
C GLY A 82 -50.76 -8.13 3.41
N ASN A 83 -49.78 -8.75 4.06
CA ASN A 83 -49.79 -9.01 5.50
C ASN A 83 -49.08 -7.92 6.32
N ASP A 84 -48.67 -6.82 5.70
CA ASP A 84 -47.95 -5.75 6.38
C ASP A 84 -48.86 -5.01 7.37
N ARG A 85 -48.24 -4.32 8.34
CA ARG A 85 -48.98 -3.48 9.29
C ARG A 85 -49.59 -2.28 8.53
N PRO A 86 -50.83 -1.88 8.85
CA PRO A 86 -51.42 -0.68 8.27
C PRO A 86 -50.53 0.54 8.47
N THR A 87 -50.35 1.33 7.42
CA THR A 87 -49.52 2.53 7.41
C THR A 87 -50.34 3.74 6.96
N THR A 88 -50.13 4.88 7.61
CA THR A 88 -50.71 6.16 7.20
C THR A 88 -50.04 6.71 5.94
N ARG A 89 -48.83 6.24 5.61
CA ARG A 89 -48.07 6.68 4.45
C ARG A 89 -48.29 5.73 3.27
N GLY A 90 -49.27 6.05 2.43
CA GLY A 90 -49.63 5.24 1.27
C GLY A 90 -48.59 5.24 0.14
N PRO A 91 -48.68 4.30 -0.81
CA PRO A 91 -47.74 4.18 -1.94
C PRO A 91 -47.59 5.46 -2.77
N PHE A 92 -48.70 6.16 -3.04
CA PHE A 92 -48.68 7.42 -3.81
C PHE A 92 -47.95 8.54 -3.08
N GLN A 93 -48.11 8.60 -1.75
CA GLN A 93 -47.41 9.57 -0.92
C GLN A 93 -45.91 9.28 -0.87
N GLN A 94 -45.51 8.00 -0.82
CA GLN A 94 -44.09 7.60 -0.90
C GLN A 94 -43.46 8.05 -2.22
N ALA A 95 -44.10 7.73 -3.35
CA ALA A 95 -43.62 8.12 -4.68
C ALA A 95 -43.51 9.65 -4.85
N SER A 96 -44.52 10.40 -4.38
CA SER A 96 -44.55 11.86 -4.45
C SER A 96 -43.46 12.51 -3.60
N GLU A 97 -43.26 12.04 -2.36
CA GLU A 97 -42.23 12.56 -1.46
C GLU A 97 -40.81 12.28 -1.97
N ALA A 98 -40.58 11.09 -2.55
CA ALA A 98 -39.32 10.75 -3.21
C ALA A 98 -39.05 11.69 -4.41
N MET A 99 -40.05 11.91 -5.26
CA MET A 99 -39.98 12.85 -6.38
C MET A 99 -39.65 14.27 -5.95
N HIS A 100 -40.36 14.80 -4.94
CA HIS A 100 -40.09 16.14 -4.42
C HIS A 100 -38.69 16.25 -3.79
N SER A 101 -38.22 15.21 -3.09
CA SER A 101 -36.87 15.16 -2.53
C SER A 101 -35.81 15.23 -3.62
N LEU A 102 -35.94 14.44 -4.68
CA LEU A 102 -35.02 14.43 -5.82
C LEU A 102 -35.05 15.76 -6.57
N ARG A 103 -36.23 16.32 -6.83
CA ARG A 103 -36.39 17.64 -7.46
C ARG A 103 -35.66 18.73 -6.66
N ASN A 104 -35.86 18.76 -5.35
CA ASN A 104 -35.21 19.74 -4.47
C ASN A 104 -33.69 19.57 -4.44
N TYR A 105 -33.19 18.33 -4.42
CA TYR A 105 -31.77 18.05 -4.51
C TYR A 105 -31.15 18.55 -5.82
N LEU A 106 -31.79 18.28 -6.95
CA LEU A 106 -31.32 18.72 -8.28
C LEU A 106 -31.31 20.25 -8.40
N VAL A 107 -32.36 20.93 -7.91
CA VAL A 107 -32.41 22.40 -7.87
C VAL A 107 -31.28 22.97 -7.00
N LYS A 108 -31.01 22.39 -5.83
CA LYS A 108 -29.87 22.78 -4.98
C LYS A 108 -28.51 22.57 -5.65
N LYS A 109 -28.41 21.62 -6.58
CA LYS A 109 -27.22 21.38 -7.41
C LYS A 109 -27.20 22.22 -8.69
N HIS A 110 -28.00 23.28 -8.75
CA HIS A 110 -28.08 24.23 -9.87
C HIS A 110 -28.52 23.61 -11.20
N ILE A 111 -29.30 22.53 -11.17
CA ILE A 111 -29.96 21.98 -12.37
C ILE A 111 -31.28 22.73 -12.60
N ASP A 112 -31.42 23.33 -13.79
CA ASP A 112 -32.68 23.98 -14.19
C ASP A 112 -33.72 22.94 -14.62
N LEU A 113 -34.76 22.78 -13.82
CA LEU A 113 -35.87 21.85 -14.06
C LEU A 113 -37.15 22.55 -14.55
N ARG A 114 -37.13 23.86 -14.85
CA ARG A 114 -38.34 24.62 -15.19
C ARG A 114 -39.09 24.11 -16.43
N SER A 115 -38.35 23.50 -17.36
CA SER A 115 -38.87 22.96 -18.62
C SER A 115 -38.80 21.43 -18.70
N ILE A 116 -38.57 20.76 -17.57
CA ILE A 116 -38.39 19.31 -17.49
C ILE A 116 -39.55 18.73 -16.64
N PRO A 117 -40.43 17.89 -17.20
CA PRO A 117 -41.43 17.19 -16.42
C PRO A 117 -40.75 16.30 -15.38
N VAL A 118 -41.12 16.46 -14.12
CA VAL A 118 -40.70 15.60 -13.01
C VAL A 118 -41.96 15.03 -12.38
N LEU A 119 -42.18 13.73 -12.55
CA LEU A 119 -43.44 13.04 -12.24
C LEU A 119 -43.19 11.91 -11.25
N SER A 120 -44.26 11.47 -10.57
CA SER A 120 -44.26 10.28 -9.71
C SER A 120 -45.41 9.35 -10.04
N ALA A 121 -45.15 8.04 -10.01
CA ALA A 121 -46.13 6.99 -10.24
C ALA A 121 -45.92 5.80 -9.30
N VAL A 122 -46.94 4.94 -9.17
CA VAL A 122 -46.89 3.70 -8.39
C VAL A 122 -47.17 2.53 -9.31
N TRP A 123 -46.33 1.50 -9.25
CA TRP A 123 -46.46 0.28 -10.01
C TRP A 123 -46.85 -0.89 -9.12
N PHE A 124 -48.11 -1.31 -9.22
CA PHE A 124 -48.64 -2.48 -8.52
C PHE A 124 -48.41 -3.74 -9.37
N THR A 125 -47.27 -4.39 -9.22
CA THR A 125 -46.87 -5.51 -10.08
C THR A 125 -47.63 -6.81 -9.80
N GLY A 126 -48.25 -6.92 -8.62
CA GLY A 126 -48.95 -8.13 -8.16
C GLY A 126 -50.46 -8.17 -8.46
N VAL A 127 -51.06 -7.05 -8.88
CA VAL A 127 -52.52 -6.93 -9.05
C VAL A 127 -52.89 -6.05 -10.25
N ARG A 128 -54.14 -6.14 -10.71
CA ARG A 128 -54.71 -5.27 -11.76
C ARG A 128 -55.24 -3.96 -11.18
N ALA A 129 -54.35 -3.21 -10.53
CA ALA A 129 -54.68 -2.03 -9.73
C ALA A 129 -55.50 -0.98 -10.48
N ARG A 130 -55.31 -0.78 -11.80
CA ARG A 130 -56.07 0.20 -12.57
C ARG A 130 -57.57 -0.09 -12.65
N THR A 131 -57.96 -1.36 -12.49
CA THR A 131 -59.37 -1.79 -12.45
C THR A 131 -59.91 -1.99 -11.04
N MET A 132 -59.02 -2.15 -10.06
CA MET A 132 -59.36 -2.50 -8.68
C MET A 132 -59.36 -1.30 -7.73
N LEU A 133 -58.55 -0.27 -8.02
CA LEU A 133 -58.54 0.96 -7.24
C LEU A 133 -59.71 1.86 -7.66
N PRO A 134 -60.47 2.42 -6.70
CA PRO A 134 -61.47 3.43 -7.01
C PRO A 134 -60.80 4.74 -7.45
N THR A 135 -61.55 5.58 -8.14
CA THR A 135 -61.13 6.97 -8.37
C THR A 135 -61.11 7.72 -7.05
N ASP A 136 -60.03 8.44 -6.79
CA ASP A 136 -59.78 9.12 -5.52
C ASP A 136 -59.10 10.47 -5.78
N PRO A 137 -59.39 11.54 -5.02
CA PRO A 137 -58.71 12.82 -5.17
C PRO A 137 -57.22 12.80 -4.80
N GLU A 138 -56.74 11.77 -4.09
CA GLU A 138 -55.34 11.69 -3.64
C GLU A 138 -54.33 11.30 -4.74
N TRP A 139 -54.80 10.73 -5.85
CA TRP A 139 -53.96 10.38 -6.98
C TRP A 139 -54.70 10.54 -8.31
N HIS A 140 -53.95 10.54 -9.40
CA HIS A 140 -54.52 10.49 -10.74
C HIS A 140 -54.44 9.09 -11.33
N ASP A 141 -55.41 8.71 -12.16
CA ASP A 141 -55.43 7.40 -12.83
C ASP A 141 -54.16 7.12 -13.65
N TRP A 142 -53.53 8.18 -14.19
CA TRP A 142 -52.29 8.06 -14.94
C TRP A 142 -51.07 7.72 -14.07
N GLN A 143 -51.15 7.91 -12.75
CA GLN A 143 -50.09 7.56 -11.80
C GLN A 143 -50.10 6.07 -11.44
N VAL A 144 -51.12 5.32 -11.86
CA VAL A 144 -51.29 3.90 -11.53
C VAL A 144 -50.82 3.04 -12.68
N LEU A 145 -49.75 2.28 -12.45
CA LEU A 145 -49.31 1.17 -13.30
C LEU A 145 -49.63 -0.15 -12.60
N ASP A 146 -49.92 -1.20 -13.36
CA ASP A 146 -50.34 -2.48 -12.79
C ASP A 146 -49.65 -3.72 -13.39
N SER A 147 -50.09 -4.91 -13.01
CA SER A 147 -49.51 -6.18 -13.46
C SER A 147 -49.57 -6.39 -14.97
N GLU A 148 -50.56 -5.84 -15.68
CA GLU A 148 -50.66 -5.97 -17.14
C GLU A 148 -49.65 -5.09 -17.86
N ASP A 149 -49.31 -3.94 -17.27
CA ASP A 149 -48.32 -3.02 -17.80
C ASP A 149 -46.90 -3.62 -17.86
N LEU A 150 -46.59 -4.63 -17.03
CA LEU A 150 -45.29 -5.32 -17.06
C LEU A 150 -44.99 -5.97 -18.41
N LYS A 151 -46.03 -6.44 -19.12
CA LYS A 151 -45.89 -7.09 -20.44
C LYS A 151 -45.34 -6.13 -21.50
N ALA A 152 -45.57 -4.83 -21.31
CA ALA A 152 -45.13 -3.76 -22.20
C ALA A 152 -44.61 -2.55 -21.39
N ALA A 153 -43.70 -2.82 -20.44
CA ALA A 153 -43.24 -1.84 -19.45
C ALA A 153 -42.81 -0.48 -20.02
N PRO A 154 -42.01 -0.41 -21.12
CA PRO A 154 -41.64 0.87 -21.71
C PRO A 154 -42.84 1.66 -22.24
N SER A 155 -43.81 0.98 -22.86
CA SER A 155 -45.02 1.65 -23.37
C SER A 155 -45.87 2.22 -22.24
N ALA A 156 -45.93 1.53 -21.09
CA ALA A 156 -46.65 2.01 -19.91
C ALA A 156 -45.98 3.26 -19.29
N ILE A 157 -44.64 3.27 -19.21
CA ILE A 157 -43.88 4.44 -18.75
C ILE A 157 -44.09 5.63 -19.70
N LEU A 158 -44.00 5.43 -21.02
CA LEU A 158 -44.21 6.50 -22.00
C LEU A 158 -45.65 7.05 -21.94
N ARG A 159 -46.64 6.18 -21.73
CA ARG A 159 -48.03 6.59 -21.52
C ARG A 159 -48.19 7.44 -20.26
N THR A 160 -47.53 7.06 -19.18
CA THR A 160 -47.49 7.80 -17.90
C THR A 160 -46.88 9.19 -18.11
N PHE A 161 -45.76 9.28 -18.84
CA PHE A 161 -45.15 10.57 -19.19
C PHE A 161 -46.06 11.46 -20.01
N THR A 162 -46.72 10.92 -21.03
CA THR A 162 -47.65 11.68 -21.88
C THR A 162 -48.78 12.28 -21.04
N ALA A 163 -49.51 11.44 -20.29
CA ALA A 163 -50.65 11.87 -19.49
C ALA A 163 -50.24 12.80 -18.33
N GLY A 164 -49.15 12.52 -17.64
CA GLY A 164 -48.65 13.37 -16.55
C GLY A 164 -48.16 14.73 -17.04
N THR A 165 -47.53 14.79 -18.23
CA THR A 165 -47.10 16.06 -18.83
C THR A 165 -48.29 16.90 -19.27
N GLU A 166 -49.32 16.27 -19.84
CA GLU A 166 -50.60 16.94 -20.17
C GLU A 166 -51.27 17.49 -18.92
N HIS A 167 -51.29 16.72 -17.82
CA HIS A 167 -51.82 17.18 -16.54
C HIS A 167 -51.05 18.39 -15.97
N LEU A 168 -49.70 18.36 -16.00
CA LEU A 168 -48.88 19.50 -15.59
C LEU A 168 -49.17 20.74 -16.43
N ARG A 169 -49.40 20.58 -17.75
CA ARG A 169 -49.74 21.67 -18.66
C ARG A 169 -51.06 22.34 -18.27
N GLU A 170 -52.09 21.56 -17.95
CA GLU A 170 -53.41 22.09 -17.60
C GLU A 170 -53.39 22.87 -16.27
N LYS A 171 -52.51 22.48 -15.34
CA LYS A 171 -52.41 23.10 -14.01
C LYS A 171 -51.38 24.22 -13.91
N ILE A 172 -50.35 24.22 -14.76
CA ILE A 172 -49.25 25.18 -14.75
C ILE A 172 -49.23 25.95 -16.07
N GLY A 173 -49.91 27.10 -16.10
CA GLY A 173 -50.14 27.90 -17.32
C GLY A 173 -48.90 28.44 -18.06
N TYR A 174 -47.69 28.23 -17.53
CA TYR A 174 -46.41 28.65 -18.12
C TYR A 174 -45.44 27.50 -18.39
N PHE A 175 -45.87 26.23 -18.35
CA PHE A 175 -44.98 25.12 -18.66
C PHE A 175 -44.60 25.15 -20.17
N PRO A 176 -43.33 25.38 -20.56
CA PRO A 176 -42.96 25.61 -21.95
C PRO A 176 -43.22 24.37 -22.82
N TYR A 177 -44.08 24.51 -23.83
CA TYR A 177 -44.42 23.41 -24.74
C TYR A 177 -43.37 23.23 -25.85
N GLY A 178 -43.10 21.98 -26.24
CA GLY A 178 -42.53 21.63 -27.55
C GLY A 178 -41.01 21.52 -27.67
N LYS A 179 -40.24 21.86 -26.63
CA LYS A 179 -38.82 21.50 -26.51
C LYS A 179 -38.51 21.22 -25.04
N THR A 180 -38.84 20.03 -24.55
CA THR A 180 -38.24 19.54 -23.31
C THR A 180 -36.73 19.66 -23.51
N GLN A 181 -36.07 20.55 -22.77
CA GLN A 181 -34.63 20.80 -22.96
C GLN A 181 -33.77 19.70 -22.32
N LEU A 182 -34.36 18.56 -21.99
CA LEU A 182 -33.66 17.38 -21.50
C LEU A 182 -33.08 16.65 -22.70
N ASP A 183 -31.92 17.12 -23.16
CA ASP A 183 -31.09 16.39 -24.10
C ASP A 183 -30.33 15.25 -23.39
N LYS A 184 -29.56 14.49 -24.17
CA LYS A 184 -28.75 13.39 -23.65
C LYS A 184 -27.71 13.86 -22.64
N GLU A 185 -27.02 14.98 -22.92
CA GLU A 185 -25.97 15.53 -22.05
C GLU A 185 -26.52 15.94 -20.69
N LYS A 186 -27.67 16.62 -20.66
CA LYS A 186 -28.35 16.95 -19.40
C LYS A 186 -28.90 15.72 -18.70
N SER A 187 -29.36 14.71 -19.43
CA SER A 187 -29.78 13.43 -18.84
C SER A 187 -28.61 12.75 -18.12
N ASP A 188 -27.44 12.68 -18.76
CA ASP A 188 -26.21 12.14 -18.18
C ASP A 188 -25.72 12.98 -16.99
N LEU A 189 -25.80 14.31 -17.09
CA LEU A 189 -25.47 15.22 -15.98
C LEU A 189 -26.37 14.98 -14.77
N ILE A 190 -27.69 14.89 -14.97
CA ILE A 190 -28.66 14.62 -13.90
C ILE A 190 -28.36 13.27 -13.26
N ALA A 191 -28.15 12.22 -14.07
CA ALA A 191 -27.80 10.90 -13.58
C ALA A 191 -26.51 10.91 -12.75
N GLY A 192 -25.46 11.58 -13.24
CA GLY A 192 -24.18 11.74 -12.53
C GLY A 192 -24.26 12.55 -11.24
N ARG A 193 -25.25 13.47 -11.11
CA ARG A 193 -25.51 14.19 -9.85
C ARG A 193 -26.31 13.37 -8.85
N LEU A 194 -27.24 12.54 -9.33
CA LEU A 194 -28.05 11.65 -8.49
C LEU A 194 -27.25 10.45 -7.99
N ARG A 195 -26.36 9.90 -8.82
CA ARG A 195 -25.47 8.78 -8.46
C ARG A 195 -24.04 9.07 -8.92
N PRO A 196 -23.27 9.89 -8.18
CA PRO A 196 -21.90 10.23 -8.55
C PRO A 196 -21.00 9.00 -8.51
N LYS A 197 -20.17 8.82 -9.54
CA LYS A 197 -19.04 7.91 -9.49
C LYS A 197 -17.89 8.65 -8.78
N PHE A 198 -17.49 8.17 -7.61
CA PHE A 198 -16.27 8.63 -6.95
C PHE A 198 -15.49 7.42 -6.43
N GLU A 199 -14.17 7.42 -6.66
CA GLU A 199 -13.24 6.53 -5.97
C GLU A 199 -12.67 7.33 -4.79
N LEU A 200 -12.99 6.92 -3.56
CA LEU A 200 -12.31 7.43 -2.38
C LEU A 200 -11.00 6.66 -2.24
N ALA A 201 -9.92 7.17 -2.85
CA ALA A 201 -8.59 6.78 -2.46
C ALA A 201 -8.31 7.41 -1.08
N THR A 202 -7.99 6.60 -0.07
CA THR A 202 -7.25 7.07 1.11
C THR A 202 -6.04 7.86 0.63
N VAL A 203 -5.89 9.09 1.10
CA VAL A 203 -4.83 10.01 0.65
C VAL A 203 -3.48 9.32 0.82
N ALA A 204 -2.62 9.36 -0.21
CA ALA A 204 -1.32 8.70 -0.19
C ALA A 204 -0.48 9.09 1.04
N GLY A 205 -0.63 10.31 1.56
CA GLY A 205 -0.02 10.79 2.81
C GLY A 205 -0.45 10.00 4.05
N ASP A 206 -1.73 9.67 4.20
CA ASP A 206 -2.23 8.93 5.37
C ASP A 206 -1.75 7.48 5.33
N ARG A 207 -1.82 6.84 4.14
CA ARG A 207 -1.23 5.51 3.92
C ARG A 207 0.27 5.48 4.25
N ARG A 208 1.01 6.56 4.00
CA ARG A 208 2.45 6.63 4.33
C ARG A 208 2.68 6.65 5.83
N ARG A 209 1.98 7.55 6.53
CA ARG A 209 2.12 7.68 7.98
C ARG A 209 1.71 6.39 8.70
N ASP A 210 0.64 5.74 8.26
CA ASP A 210 0.19 4.47 8.83
C ASP A 210 1.25 3.37 8.63
N ARG A 211 1.87 3.28 7.45
CA ARG A 211 2.95 2.33 7.15
C ARG A 211 4.19 2.57 8.02
N GLU A 212 4.65 3.82 8.13
CA GLU A 212 5.80 4.17 8.96
C GLU A 212 5.55 3.86 10.44
N THR A 213 4.36 4.18 10.95
CA THR A 213 3.98 3.93 12.34
C THR A 213 3.92 2.44 12.64
N GLN A 214 3.36 1.63 11.73
CA GLN A 214 3.35 0.17 11.87
C GLN A 214 4.76 -0.42 11.89
N LEU A 215 5.62 0.00 10.94
CA LEU A 215 7.01 -0.47 10.89
C LEU A 215 7.76 -0.16 12.18
N GLN A 216 7.60 1.05 12.73
CA GLN A 216 8.19 1.41 14.02
C GLN A 216 7.67 0.50 15.14
N SER A 217 6.36 0.30 15.25
CA SER A 217 5.79 -0.57 16.31
C SER A 217 6.31 -2.01 16.25
N PHE A 218 6.42 -2.60 15.06
CA PHE A 218 6.94 -3.97 14.90
C PHE A 218 8.43 -4.08 15.21
N MET A 219 9.19 -3.00 14.98
CA MET A 219 10.59 -2.95 15.36
C MET A 219 10.75 -2.76 16.88
N GLU A 220 9.91 -1.97 17.53
CA GLU A 220 9.90 -1.80 18.99
C GLU A 220 9.55 -3.08 19.74
N GLU A 221 8.65 -3.91 19.20
CA GLU A 221 8.38 -5.25 19.75
C GLU A 221 9.63 -6.14 19.84
N GLN A 222 10.65 -5.89 18.99
CA GLN A 222 11.91 -6.63 19.06
C GLN A 222 12.72 -6.29 20.32
N PHE A 223 12.43 -5.19 21.03
CA PHE A 223 13.12 -4.85 22.28
C PHE A 223 12.95 -5.91 23.36
N LEU A 224 11.89 -6.73 23.29
CA LEU A 224 11.74 -7.91 24.15
C LEU A 224 12.92 -8.88 24.03
N ALA A 225 13.57 -8.94 22.87
CA ALA A 225 14.77 -9.75 22.67
C ALA A 225 15.96 -9.21 23.49
N LEU A 226 16.07 -7.88 23.66
CA LEU A 226 17.09 -7.27 24.53
C LEU A 226 16.77 -7.53 26.00
N ASP A 227 15.49 -7.44 26.38
CA ASP A 227 15.06 -7.70 27.76
C ASP A 227 15.37 -9.13 28.19
N ALA A 228 15.11 -10.10 27.29
CA ALA A 228 15.32 -11.53 27.52
C ALA A 228 16.78 -11.94 27.81
N VAL A 229 17.74 -11.11 27.39
CA VAL A 229 19.19 -11.38 27.55
C VAL A 229 19.91 -10.23 28.27
N SER A 230 19.16 -9.39 28.97
CA SER A 230 19.67 -8.17 29.61
C SER A 230 20.78 -8.45 30.64
N ASP A 231 20.66 -9.57 31.38
CA ASP A 231 21.63 -10.04 32.38
C ASP A 231 22.90 -10.64 31.75
N ASN A 232 22.90 -10.97 30.47
CA ASN A 232 24.05 -11.57 29.79
C ASN A 232 25.07 -10.51 29.39
N ARG A 233 26.31 -10.62 29.84
CA ARG A 233 27.39 -9.68 29.46
C ARG A 233 27.75 -9.77 27.98
N SER A 234 27.73 -10.96 27.40
CA SER A 234 28.13 -11.22 26.01
C SER A 234 26.99 -11.90 25.25
N VAL A 235 26.48 -11.22 24.22
CA VAL A 235 25.33 -11.70 23.43
C VAL A 235 25.58 -11.55 21.94
N LEU A 236 25.28 -12.60 21.18
CA LEU A 236 25.21 -12.59 19.73
C LEU A 236 23.75 -12.71 19.26
N PHE A 237 23.23 -11.66 18.65
CA PHE A 237 21.95 -11.68 17.95
C PHE A 237 22.14 -12.10 16.50
N THR A 238 21.57 -13.25 16.13
CA THR A 238 21.59 -13.75 14.75
C THR A 238 20.20 -13.65 14.14
N GLY A 239 20.11 -13.35 12.84
CA GLY A 239 18.82 -13.42 12.15
C GLY A 239 18.90 -12.94 10.71
N PRO A 240 17.90 -13.29 9.88
CA PRO A 240 17.87 -12.93 8.47
C PRO A 240 17.70 -11.42 8.24
N ALA A 241 17.67 -11.00 6.97
CA ALA A 241 17.39 -9.61 6.61
C ALA A 241 16.00 -9.18 7.13
N GLY A 242 15.88 -7.94 7.59
CA GLY A 242 14.59 -7.41 8.06
C GLY A 242 14.13 -7.91 9.42
N SER A 243 14.98 -8.59 10.20
CA SER A 243 14.69 -8.99 11.58
C SER A 243 14.92 -7.90 12.64
N GLY A 244 15.34 -6.69 12.25
CA GLY A 244 15.51 -5.56 13.16
C GLY A 244 16.88 -5.43 13.84
N LYS A 245 17.90 -6.20 13.43
CA LYS A 245 19.26 -6.18 14.02
C LYS A 245 19.86 -4.78 14.26
N THR A 246 19.98 -3.96 13.21
CA THR A 246 20.50 -2.59 13.31
C THR A 246 19.69 -1.71 14.28
N PHE A 247 18.36 -1.91 14.34
CA PHE A 247 17.48 -1.18 15.26
C PHE A 247 17.71 -1.62 16.72
N LEU A 248 17.89 -2.92 16.95
CA LEU A 248 18.27 -3.46 18.26
C LEU A 248 19.65 -2.97 18.70
N ALA A 249 20.61 -2.87 17.80
CA ALA A 249 21.94 -2.34 18.10
C ALA A 249 21.87 -0.87 18.56
N MET A 250 21.05 -0.05 17.89
CA MET A 250 20.79 1.33 18.30
C MET A 250 20.15 1.43 19.69
N GLU A 251 19.13 0.62 19.95
CA GLU A 251 18.45 0.63 21.26
C GLU A 251 19.35 0.12 22.38
N ALA A 252 20.10 -0.96 22.14
CA ALA A 252 21.10 -1.46 23.08
C ALA A 252 22.10 -0.37 23.46
N ALA A 253 22.63 0.35 22.46
CA ALA A 253 23.55 1.47 22.70
C ALA A 253 22.91 2.57 23.54
N ARG A 254 21.65 2.93 23.25
CA ARG A 254 20.91 3.93 24.02
C ARG A 254 20.74 3.50 25.49
N ARG A 255 20.37 2.23 25.75
CA ARG A 255 20.19 1.70 27.12
C ARG A 255 21.48 1.70 27.93
N GLU A 256 22.61 1.32 27.32
CA GLU A 256 23.91 1.34 27.99
C GLU A 256 24.35 2.78 28.34
N VAL A 257 24.18 3.73 27.42
CA VAL A 257 24.49 5.15 27.65
C VAL A 257 23.62 5.75 28.74
N VAL A 258 22.31 5.46 28.72
CA VAL A 258 21.36 5.90 29.77
C VAL A 258 21.76 5.34 31.14
N SER A 259 22.38 4.16 31.18
CA SER A 259 22.93 3.55 32.40
C SER A 259 24.26 4.18 32.84
N GLY A 260 24.69 5.27 32.19
CA GLY A 260 25.91 6.01 32.53
C GLY A 260 27.20 5.44 31.94
N LYS A 261 27.13 4.43 31.07
CA LYS A 261 28.32 3.80 30.49
C LYS A 261 28.81 4.53 29.25
N THR A 262 30.07 4.34 28.92
CA THR A 262 30.74 4.81 27.70
C THR A 262 31.04 3.65 26.77
N GLY A 263 30.80 3.81 25.48
CA GLY A 263 30.88 2.68 24.56
C GLY A 263 31.04 3.03 23.10
N ARG A 264 31.14 1.96 22.30
CA ARG A 264 31.25 2.03 20.84
C ARG A 264 30.10 1.29 20.19
N LEU A 265 29.54 1.86 19.14
CA LEU A 265 28.66 1.19 18.18
C LEU A 265 29.35 1.22 16.81
N LEU A 266 29.86 0.07 16.39
CA LEU A 266 30.63 -0.09 15.16
C LEU A 266 29.83 -0.87 14.13
N CYS A 267 30.06 -0.58 12.86
CA CYS A 267 29.53 -1.36 11.75
C CYS A 267 30.52 -1.40 10.58
N PHE A 268 30.37 -2.33 9.65
CA PHE A 268 31.24 -2.39 8.48
C PHE A 268 30.80 -1.39 7.39
N ASN A 269 29.51 -1.40 7.05
CA ASN A 269 28.99 -0.67 5.90
C ASN A 269 28.95 0.86 6.15
N ARG A 270 29.47 1.63 5.18
CA ARG A 270 29.55 3.10 5.25
C ARG A 270 28.20 3.80 5.32
N PHE A 271 27.20 3.34 4.58
CA PHE A 271 25.88 3.94 4.58
C PHE A 271 25.15 3.70 5.89
N ILE A 272 25.24 2.49 6.45
CA ILE A 272 24.73 2.19 7.80
C ILE A 272 25.42 3.11 8.82
N GLY A 273 26.76 3.17 8.77
CA GLY A 273 27.54 4.01 9.70
C GLY A 273 27.13 5.47 9.65
N GLN A 274 26.93 6.04 8.45
CA GLN A 274 26.45 7.41 8.30
C GLN A 274 25.05 7.61 8.90
N ARG A 275 24.14 6.67 8.68
CA ARG A 275 22.77 6.72 9.23
C ARG A 275 22.77 6.57 10.76
N LEU A 276 23.57 5.66 11.31
CA LEU A 276 23.74 5.45 12.74
C LEU A 276 24.32 6.70 13.41
N SER A 277 25.42 7.26 12.86
CA SER A 277 26.04 8.48 13.39
C SER A 277 25.07 9.66 13.41
N THR A 278 24.20 9.83 12.39
CA THR A 278 23.18 10.89 12.41
C THR A 278 22.10 10.64 13.46
N LYS A 279 21.62 9.40 13.62
CA LYS A 279 20.51 9.08 14.54
C LYS A 279 20.91 9.06 16.02
N MET A 280 22.20 8.85 16.31
CA MET A 280 22.74 8.73 17.67
C MET A 280 23.64 9.90 18.05
N ALA A 281 23.59 11.01 17.30
CA ALA A 281 24.44 12.18 17.52
C ALA A 281 24.21 12.87 18.88
N ASP A 282 23.05 12.62 19.50
CA ASP A 282 22.67 13.11 20.83
C ASP A 282 23.35 12.38 21.99
N LEU A 283 23.98 11.23 21.73
CA LEU A 283 24.58 10.39 22.76
C LEU A 283 26.08 10.67 22.92
N GLU A 284 26.43 11.67 23.75
CA GLU A 284 27.83 12.13 23.95
C GLU A 284 28.80 11.02 24.44
N ARG A 285 28.29 10.00 25.14
CA ARG A 285 29.09 8.88 25.67
C ARG A 285 29.24 7.71 24.69
N LEU A 286 28.73 7.84 23.46
CA LEU A 286 28.76 6.80 22.44
C LEU A 286 29.59 7.23 21.24
N THR A 287 30.62 6.44 20.93
CA THR A 287 31.33 6.56 19.65
C THR A 287 30.59 5.73 18.61
N VAL A 288 30.07 6.38 17.55
CA VAL A 288 29.41 5.71 16.42
C VAL A 288 30.20 5.93 15.15
N SER A 289 30.71 4.86 14.56
CA SER A 289 31.56 4.93 13.36
C SER A 289 31.54 3.62 12.58
N THR A 290 32.07 3.65 11.36
CA THR A 290 32.46 2.40 10.72
C THR A 290 33.71 1.85 11.37
N PHE A 291 33.87 0.53 11.38
CA PHE A 291 35.03 -0.14 11.96
C PHE A 291 36.34 0.41 11.39
N HIS A 292 36.48 0.48 10.06
CA HIS A 292 37.68 1.04 9.42
C HIS A 292 37.93 2.52 9.74
N LYS A 293 36.87 3.33 9.91
CA LYS A 293 37.03 4.73 10.31
C LYS A 293 37.54 4.83 11.75
N GLU A 294 37.09 3.94 12.63
CA GLU A 294 37.61 3.85 14.00
C GLU A 294 39.07 3.38 14.02
N LEU A 295 39.44 2.41 13.18
CA LEU A 295 40.83 1.98 13.06
C LEU A 295 41.74 3.12 12.58
N LEU A 296 41.31 3.89 11.56
CA LEU A 296 42.04 5.08 11.12
C LEU A 296 42.23 6.09 12.26
N ARG A 297 41.17 6.36 13.03
CA ARG A 297 41.22 7.26 14.18
C ARG A 297 42.22 6.76 15.24
N LEU A 298 42.19 5.47 15.56
CA LEU A 298 43.09 4.85 16.53
C LEU A 298 44.54 4.85 16.03
N ALA A 299 44.76 4.61 14.74
CA ALA A 299 46.09 4.68 14.13
C ALA A 299 46.61 6.13 13.94
N GLY A 300 45.86 7.16 14.39
CA GLY A 300 46.23 8.56 14.24
C GLY A 300 46.18 9.07 12.79
N LEU A 301 45.38 8.44 11.94
CA LEU A 301 45.22 8.77 10.52
C LEU A 301 43.88 9.46 10.27
N GLU A 302 43.89 10.63 9.63
CA GLU A 302 42.64 11.33 9.24
C GLU A 302 41.94 10.65 8.05
N ARG A 303 42.72 10.03 7.15
CA ARG A 303 42.25 9.35 5.94
C ARG A 303 43.22 8.25 5.54
N ALA A 304 42.73 7.29 4.76
CA ALA A 304 43.57 6.28 4.15
C ALA A 304 44.62 6.92 3.22
N PRO A 305 45.83 6.33 3.10
CA PRO A 305 46.84 6.78 2.16
C PRO A 305 46.33 6.77 0.71
N GLU A 306 46.88 7.64 -0.16
CA GLU A 306 46.50 7.66 -1.58
C GLU A 306 46.94 6.39 -2.34
N ARG A 307 48.01 5.75 -1.86
CA ARG A 307 48.47 4.45 -2.35
C ARG A 307 48.35 3.45 -1.21
N ILE A 308 47.41 2.53 -1.36
CA ILE A 308 47.05 1.54 -0.36
C ILE A 308 47.68 0.20 -0.77
N ALA A 309 48.47 -0.41 0.10
CA ALA A 309 48.96 -1.77 -0.10
C ALA A 309 47.77 -2.77 -0.05
N PRO A 310 47.81 -3.90 -0.77
CA PRO A 310 46.70 -4.85 -0.79
C PRO A 310 46.23 -5.31 0.60
N ASN A 311 47.16 -5.43 1.55
CA ASN A 311 46.92 -5.85 2.93
C ASN A 311 46.73 -4.69 3.92
N PHE A 312 46.68 -3.44 3.46
CA PHE A 312 46.58 -2.28 4.35
C PHE A 312 45.36 -2.36 5.26
N TRP A 313 44.19 -2.69 4.70
CA TRP A 313 42.95 -2.73 5.46
C TRP A 313 42.84 -3.96 6.36
N SER A 314 43.37 -5.10 5.91
CA SER A 314 43.22 -6.39 6.59
C SER A 314 44.30 -6.67 7.62
N GLU A 315 45.49 -6.05 7.51
CA GLU A 315 46.65 -6.33 8.36
C GLU A 315 47.27 -5.03 8.92
N GLU A 316 47.82 -4.17 8.06
CA GLU A 316 48.64 -3.01 8.49
C GLU A 316 47.87 -2.02 9.37
N LEU A 317 46.63 -1.70 8.99
CA LEU A 317 45.80 -0.75 9.72
C LEU A 317 45.34 -1.32 11.07
N PRO A 318 44.82 -2.57 11.15
CA PRO A 318 44.60 -3.26 12.43
C PRO A 318 45.84 -3.25 13.34
N GLU A 319 47.02 -3.62 12.83
CA GLU A 319 48.27 -3.64 13.62
C GLU A 319 48.58 -2.28 14.25
N ARG A 320 48.52 -1.20 13.47
CA ARG A 320 48.75 0.17 13.98
C ARG A 320 47.72 0.59 15.03
N ALA A 321 46.45 0.20 14.84
CA ALA A 321 45.40 0.48 15.80
C ALA A 321 45.65 -0.28 17.12
N MET A 322 46.05 -1.57 17.04
CA MET A 322 46.40 -2.38 18.22
C MET A 322 47.57 -1.78 19.00
N GLU A 323 48.66 -1.39 18.32
CA GLU A 323 49.82 -0.76 18.97
C GLU A 323 49.39 0.46 19.80
N THR A 324 48.47 1.27 19.26
CA THR A 324 47.96 2.46 19.96
C THR A 324 47.09 2.09 21.15
N LEU A 325 46.23 1.08 21.03
CA LEU A 325 45.40 0.59 22.12
C LEU A 325 46.25 0.02 23.26
N ILE A 326 47.24 -0.81 22.95
CA ILE A 326 48.18 -1.40 23.92
C ILE A 326 48.96 -0.31 24.65
N ASN A 327 49.50 0.68 23.92
CA ASN A 327 50.26 1.79 24.52
C ASN A 327 49.40 2.71 25.40
N SER A 328 48.10 2.80 25.12
CA SER A 328 47.15 3.59 25.90
C SER A 328 46.68 2.89 27.18
N GLY A 329 46.83 1.57 27.26
CA GLY A 329 46.36 0.73 28.37
C GLY A 329 44.84 0.81 28.57
N ASP A 330 44.38 0.53 29.79
CA ASP A 330 42.95 0.47 30.16
C ASP A 330 42.17 1.75 29.85
N LYS A 331 42.85 2.89 29.64
CA LYS A 331 42.21 4.16 29.28
C LYS A 331 41.59 4.18 27.89
N ALA A 332 41.95 3.24 27.01
CA ALA A 332 41.39 3.16 25.66
C ALA A 332 40.18 2.22 25.54
N ALA A 333 40.01 1.32 26.50
CA ALA A 333 38.90 0.39 26.57
C ALA A 333 37.60 1.12 26.95
N SER A 334 36.48 0.67 26.40
CA SER A 334 35.15 1.17 26.75
C SER A 334 34.39 0.20 27.66
N ASP A 335 33.40 0.71 28.38
CA ASP A 335 32.54 -0.11 29.26
C ASP A 335 31.72 -1.13 28.46
N PHE A 336 31.43 -0.86 27.19
CA PHE A 336 30.74 -1.78 26.29
C PHE A 336 31.14 -1.61 24.82
N LEU A 337 30.95 -2.67 24.03
CA LEU A 337 31.14 -2.70 22.59
C LEU A 337 29.93 -3.32 21.90
N ILE A 338 29.38 -2.60 20.93
CA ILE A 338 28.30 -3.09 20.07
C ILE A 338 28.80 -3.11 18.63
N VAL A 339 28.59 -4.23 17.94
CA VAL A 339 28.97 -4.39 16.54
C VAL A 339 27.75 -4.84 15.73
N ASP A 340 27.35 -4.02 14.75
CA ASP A 340 26.33 -4.36 13.76
C ASP A 340 26.98 -4.89 12.47
N GLU A 341 26.29 -5.83 11.81
CA GLU A 341 26.81 -6.60 10.67
C GLU A 341 28.15 -7.28 11.00
N VAL A 342 28.26 -7.89 12.18
CA VAL A 342 29.52 -8.48 12.71
C VAL A 342 30.13 -9.55 11.79
N GLN A 343 29.33 -10.20 10.94
CA GLN A 343 29.82 -11.18 9.98
C GLN A 343 30.79 -10.58 8.95
N ASP A 344 30.81 -9.26 8.78
CA ASP A 344 31.77 -8.57 7.92
C ASP A 344 33.07 -8.19 8.69
N ILE A 345 33.19 -8.53 9.98
CA ILE A 345 34.29 -8.12 10.90
C ILE A 345 34.81 -9.33 11.74
N THR A 346 34.86 -10.55 11.20
CA THR A 346 35.29 -11.74 11.96
C THR A 346 36.71 -12.23 11.69
N SER A 347 37.48 -11.57 10.82
CA SER A 347 38.88 -11.96 10.60
C SER A 347 39.72 -11.74 11.85
N GLU A 348 40.70 -12.62 12.09
CA GLU A 348 41.57 -12.62 13.28
C GLU A 348 42.16 -11.23 13.61
N PRO A 349 42.78 -10.47 12.69
CA PRO A 349 43.33 -9.14 13.02
C PRO A 349 42.26 -8.13 13.47
N TYR A 350 41.01 -8.31 13.03
CA TYR A 350 39.92 -7.44 13.45
C TYR A 350 39.42 -7.82 14.84
N LEU A 351 39.31 -9.13 15.12
CA LEU A 351 38.91 -9.62 16.43
C LEU A 351 39.92 -9.23 17.53
N ASP A 352 41.22 -9.27 17.24
CA ASP A 352 42.27 -8.79 18.15
C ASP A 352 42.08 -7.31 18.53
N VAL A 353 41.76 -6.47 17.55
CA VAL A 353 41.48 -5.05 17.81
C VAL A 353 40.22 -4.89 18.65
N LEU A 354 39.14 -5.61 18.33
CA LEU A 354 37.88 -5.54 19.08
C LEU A 354 38.05 -6.00 20.53
N ASP A 355 38.90 -6.99 20.79
CA ASP A 355 39.27 -7.45 22.14
C ASP A 355 39.89 -6.33 22.97
N LEU A 356 40.79 -5.55 22.38
CA LEU A 356 41.42 -4.41 23.04
C LEU A 356 40.51 -3.18 23.20
N MET A 357 39.34 -3.15 22.54
CA MET A 357 38.42 -2.00 22.59
C MET A 357 37.46 -2.02 23.79
N VAL A 358 37.33 -3.13 24.51
CA VAL A 358 36.34 -3.30 25.57
C VAL A 358 36.98 -3.78 26.88
N ASP A 359 36.52 -3.24 28.00
CA ASP A 359 37.02 -3.66 29.31
C ASP A 359 36.69 -5.14 29.55
N GLY A 360 37.71 -5.92 29.95
CA GLY A 360 37.63 -7.38 30.07
C GLY A 360 37.69 -8.17 28.75
N GLY A 361 37.96 -7.52 27.62
CA GLY A 361 38.07 -8.17 26.31
C GLY A 361 36.76 -8.76 25.79
N LEU A 362 36.81 -9.42 24.63
CA LEU A 362 35.65 -10.14 24.08
C LEU A 362 35.23 -11.33 24.95
N LYS A 363 36.15 -11.80 25.80
CA LYS A 363 35.91 -12.92 26.71
C LYS A 363 34.96 -12.57 27.85
N ASP A 364 35.25 -11.50 28.59
CA ASP A 364 34.55 -11.14 29.85
C ASP A 364 33.86 -9.75 29.79
N GLY A 365 34.07 -8.99 28.72
CA GLY A 365 33.51 -7.66 28.51
C GLY A 365 32.02 -7.64 28.19
N ARG A 366 31.42 -6.44 28.25
CA ARG A 366 30.03 -6.21 27.85
C ARG A 366 29.97 -6.03 26.33
N ILE A 367 29.60 -7.09 25.62
CA ILE A 367 29.54 -7.09 24.15
C ILE A 367 28.16 -7.49 23.63
N LEU A 368 27.67 -6.76 22.63
CA LEU A 368 26.47 -7.15 21.89
C LEU A 368 26.80 -7.14 20.40
N LEU A 369 26.74 -8.32 19.79
CA LEU A 369 27.06 -8.52 18.38
C LEU A 369 25.76 -8.79 17.62
N PHE A 370 25.60 -8.19 16.45
CA PHE A 370 24.42 -8.34 15.61
C PHE A 370 24.86 -8.74 14.21
N GLY A 371 24.38 -9.88 13.69
CA GLY A 371 24.83 -10.35 12.37
C GLY A 371 23.91 -11.36 11.69
N ASP A 372 24.16 -11.56 10.39
CA ASP A 372 23.54 -12.60 9.56
C ASP A 372 24.64 -13.47 8.94
N PHE A 373 25.08 -14.47 9.71
CA PHE A 373 26.10 -15.46 9.33
C PHE A 373 25.59 -16.52 8.36
N GLU A 374 24.27 -16.65 8.19
CA GLU A 374 23.69 -17.66 7.30
C GLU A 374 23.59 -17.13 5.86
N ARG A 375 23.33 -15.83 5.65
CA ARG A 375 22.76 -15.36 4.37
C ARG A 375 23.32 -14.03 3.82
N GLN A 376 24.08 -13.27 4.60
CA GLN A 376 24.64 -11.98 4.16
C GLN A 376 26.17 -11.87 4.24
N ALA A 377 26.86 -12.97 4.49
CA ALA A 377 28.31 -13.07 4.32
C ALA A 377 28.62 -13.10 2.81
N ILE A 378 28.75 -11.92 2.21
CA ILE A 378 29.07 -11.77 0.77
C ILE A 378 30.58 -11.96 0.54
N TYR A 379 31.39 -11.64 1.55
CA TYR A 379 32.83 -11.87 1.62
C TYR A 379 33.06 -13.14 2.46
N GLU A 380 33.77 -14.12 1.89
CA GLU A 380 33.93 -15.50 2.35
C GLU A 380 34.26 -15.71 3.84
N THR A 381 33.56 -16.63 4.51
CA THR A 381 34.07 -17.90 5.10
C THR A 381 32.90 -18.62 5.78
N GLU A 382 32.80 -19.94 5.58
CA GLU A 382 31.67 -20.78 6.03
C GLU A 382 31.52 -20.90 7.57
N ASP A 383 32.33 -20.23 8.40
CA ASP A 383 32.29 -20.37 9.85
C ASP A 383 32.70 -19.10 10.62
N GLY A 384 32.14 -17.93 10.27
CA GLY A 384 32.41 -16.67 11.01
C GLY A 384 32.09 -16.73 12.52
N ILE A 385 31.17 -17.61 12.93
CA ILE A 385 30.90 -17.88 14.36
C ILE A 385 32.04 -18.70 15.00
N GLU A 386 32.66 -19.64 14.28
CA GLU A 386 33.79 -20.41 14.81
C GLU A 386 35.02 -19.51 15.00
N GLN A 387 35.23 -18.52 14.14
CA GLN A 387 36.29 -17.51 14.31
C GLN A 387 36.06 -16.65 15.58
N LEU A 388 34.81 -16.37 15.94
CA LEU A 388 34.45 -15.63 17.15
C LEU A 388 34.63 -16.44 18.45
N ARG A 389 34.47 -17.76 18.40
CA ARG A 389 34.45 -18.63 19.60
C ARG A 389 35.74 -18.57 20.44
N PRO A 390 36.96 -18.59 19.88
CA PRO A 390 38.20 -18.46 20.66
C PRO A 390 38.26 -17.17 21.49
N TYR A 391 37.73 -16.07 20.95
CA TYR A 391 37.73 -14.75 21.58
C TYR A 391 36.60 -14.58 22.59
N ALA A 392 35.40 -15.07 22.26
CA ALA A 392 34.20 -14.92 23.08
C ALA A 392 33.58 -16.28 23.46
N PRO A 393 34.28 -17.13 24.26
CA PRO A 393 33.83 -18.49 24.57
C PRO A 393 32.53 -18.54 25.40
N HIS A 394 32.16 -17.42 26.04
CA HIS A 394 30.97 -17.31 26.89
C HIS A 394 29.79 -16.60 26.19
N ILE A 395 29.88 -16.34 24.89
CA ILE A 395 28.85 -15.61 24.16
C ILE A 395 27.53 -16.39 24.10
N THR A 396 26.44 -15.72 24.50
CA THR A 396 25.09 -16.28 24.41
C THR A 396 24.49 -15.95 23.05
N SER A 397 24.02 -16.95 22.30
CA SER A 397 23.36 -16.71 21.02
C SER A 397 21.85 -16.57 21.17
N HIS A 398 21.27 -15.52 20.57
CA HIS A 398 19.83 -15.28 20.50
C HIS A 398 19.40 -15.13 19.03
N LYS A 399 18.49 -16.00 18.56
CA LYS A 399 18.05 -16.01 17.15
C LYS A 399 16.76 -15.23 16.95
N LEU A 400 16.83 -14.17 16.14
CA LEU A 400 15.71 -13.39 15.66
C LEU A 400 15.08 -14.10 14.45
N VAL A 401 13.82 -14.50 14.57
CA VAL A 401 13.15 -15.34 13.56
C VAL A 401 11.99 -14.65 12.84
N GLN A 402 11.58 -13.48 13.31
CA GLN A 402 10.46 -12.71 12.75
C GLN A 402 10.97 -11.69 11.74
N ASN A 403 10.34 -11.65 10.55
CA ASN A 403 10.54 -10.54 9.63
C ASN A 403 9.56 -9.41 9.99
N CYS A 404 10.12 -8.24 10.31
CA CYS A 404 9.37 -7.05 10.71
C CYS A 404 9.36 -5.97 9.62
N ARG A 405 10.12 -6.16 8.54
CA ARG A 405 10.40 -5.15 7.52
C ARG A 405 9.57 -5.34 6.26
N ASN A 406 9.67 -6.53 5.66
CA ASN A 406 9.12 -6.82 4.34
C ASN A 406 7.67 -7.31 4.46
N LEU A 407 6.84 -7.01 3.46
CA LEU A 407 5.57 -7.69 3.31
C LEU A 407 5.79 -9.20 3.04
N PRO A 408 4.86 -10.07 3.47
CA PRO A 408 4.99 -11.52 3.29
C PRO A 408 5.32 -11.95 1.86
N ARG A 409 4.63 -11.40 0.86
CA ARG A 409 4.82 -11.72 -0.57
C ARG A 409 6.21 -11.37 -1.09
N ILE A 410 6.82 -10.28 -0.62
CA ILE A 410 8.22 -9.96 -0.93
C ILE A 410 9.11 -11.07 -0.39
N GLY A 411 8.96 -11.43 0.88
CA GLY A 411 9.77 -12.47 1.51
C GLY A 411 9.61 -13.85 0.87
N TYR A 412 8.39 -14.23 0.46
CA TYR A 412 8.14 -15.49 -0.24
C TYR A 412 8.79 -15.52 -1.64
N GLN A 413 8.65 -14.45 -2.43
CA GLN A 413 9.29 -14.36 -3.74
C GLN A 413 10.81 -14.36 -3.65
N VAL A 414 11.38 -13.65 -2.65
CA VAL A 414 12.82 -13.71 -2.40
C VAL A 414 13.24 -15.16 -2.14
N ASN A 415 12.56 -15.87 -1.24
CA ASN A 415 12.90 -17.26 -0.92
C ASN A 415 12.87 -18.16 -2.18
N LEU A 416 11.88 -17.95 -3.05
CA LEU A 416 11.75 -18.68 -4.32
C LEU A 416 12.93 -18.38 -5.26
N LEU A 417 13.24 -17.10 -5.48
CA LEU A 417 14.25 -16.66 -6.44
C LEU A 417 15.68 -16.93 -5.99
N SER A 418 15.96 -16.91 -4.68
CA SER A 418 17.29 -17.19 -4.15
C SER A 418 17.46 -18.61 -3.61
N GLY A 419 16.47 -19.50 -3.80
CA GLY A 419 16.56 -20.91 -3.42
C GLY A 419 16.77 -21.19 -1.93
N LEU A 420 16.32 -20.29 -1.05
CA LEU A 420 16.69 -20.31 0.38
C LEU A 420 15.95 -21.39 1.18
N GLN A 421 16.70 -22.22 1.91
CA GLN A 421 16.17 -23.18 2.87
C GLN A 421 16.92 -23.10 4.22
N PRO A 422 16.22 -22.85 5.36
CA PRO A 422 14.81 -22.47 5.48
C PRO A 422 14.59 -20.96 5.26
N GLY A 423 13.55 -20.58 4.52
CA GLY A 423 13.11 -19.19 4.39
C GLY A 423 12.58 -18.57 5.69
N TYR A 424 12.08 -17.32 5.63
CA TYR A 424 11.40 -16.67 6.75
C TYR A 424 10.26 -17.55 7.31
N ARG A 425 10.21 -17.72 8.64
CA ARG A 425 9.19 -18.55 9.31
C ARG A 425 7.90 -17.78 9.60
N GLN A 426 8.01 -16.50 9.92
CA GLN A 426 6.90 -15.64 10.32
C GLN A 426 7.13 -14.20 9.84
N PHE A 427 6.05 -13.53 9.48
CA PHE A 427 6.02 -12.11 9.13
C PHE A 427 5.10 -11.39 10.12
N ARG A 428 5.53 -10.22 10.60
CA ARG A 428 4.68 -9.36 11.45
C ARG A 428 3.70 -8.52 10.65
N ARG A 429 4.10 -8.15 9.43
CA ARG A 429 3.27 -7.33 8.54
C ARG A 429 2.14 -8.17 7.94
N VAL A 430 0.97 -7.57 7.85
CA VAL A 430 -0.20 -8.15 7.18
C VAL A 430 0.06 -8.15 5.67
N ASP A 431 -0.26 -9.26 5.00
CA ASP A 431 -0.20 -9.35 3.54
C ASP A 431 -1.22 -8.38 2.90
N ASP A 432 -0.77 -7.56 1.96
CA ASP A 432 -1.62 -6.63 1.22
C ASP A 432 -2.17 -7.26 -0.07
N GLY A 433 -1.77 -8.48 -0.39
CA GLY A 433 -2.25 -9.21 -1.55
C GLY A 433 -1.59 -8.83 -2.87
N ILE A 434 -0.49 -8.06 -2.84
CA ILE A 434 0.21 -7.59 -4.04
C ILE A 434 1.57 -8.29 -4.15
N ASP A 435 1.78 -8.96 -5.28
CA ASP A 435 3.06 -9.62 -5.57
C ASP A 435 4.11 -8.63 -6.08
N PRO A 436 5.40 -8.87 -5.76
CA PRO A 436 6.52 -8.24 -6.47
C PRO A 436 6.38 -8.35 -7.98
N THR A 437 6.68 -7.25 -8.68
CA THR A 437 6.63 -7.21 -10.14
C THR A 437 7.94 -7.70 -10.72
N ILE A 438 7.90 -8.70 -11.59
CA ILE A 438 9.08 -9.21 -12.32
C ILE A 438 8.98 -8.77 -13.77
N ILE A 439 9.92 -7.92 -14.20
CA ILE A 439 10.06 -7.45 -15.58
C ILE A 439 11.23 -8.19 -16.22
N LYS A 440 10.97 -8.85 -17.34
CA LYS A 440 11.98 -9.66 -18.03
C LYS A 440 12.67 -8.84 -19.12
N TYR A 441 14.00 -8.87 -19.18
CA TYR A 441 14.77 -8.32 -20.30
C TYR A 441 15.65 -9.39 -20.95
N SER A 442 16.06 -9.16 -22.20
CA SER A 442 17.05 -10.03 -22.87
C SER A 442 18.46 -9.51 -22.59
N SER A 443 19.46 -10.39 -22.47
CA SER A 443 20.87 -9.96 -22.29
C SER A 443 21.29 -8.88 -23.32
N GLY A 444 21.99 -7.85 -22.83
CA GLY A 444 22.41 -6.69 -23.63
C GLY A 444 21.30 -5.66 -23.97
N GLN A 445 20.06 -5.89 -23.57
CA GLN A 445 18.95 -4.94 -23.79
C GLN A 445 19.06 -3.72 -22.88
N ASP A 446 18.85 -2.52 -23.43
CA ASP A 446 18.70 -1.29 -22.65
C ASP A 446 17.41 -1.34 -21.80
N GLN A 447 17.58 -1.24 -20.48
CA GLN A 447 16.50 -1.30 -19.50
C GLN A 447 15.92 0.10 -19.17
N THR A 448 16.42 1.18 -19.78
CA THR A 448 16.00 2.57 -19.50
C THR A 448 14.48 2.74 -19.52
N THR A 449 13.81 2.26 -20.56
CA THR A 449 12.34 2.39 -20.69
C THR A 449 11.60 1.58 -19.63
N MET A 450 12.15 0.44 -19.21
CA MET A 450 11.58 -0.39 -18.14
C MET A 450 11.70 0.32 -16.80
N LEU A 451 12.87 0.93 -16.52
CA LEU A 451 13.10 1.71 -15.31
C LEU A 451 12.18 2.95 -15.26
N VAL A 452 12.00 3.66 -16.37
CA VAL A 452 11.04 4.78 -16.46
C VAL A 452 9.63 4.32 -16.10
N SER A 453 9.19 3.21 -16.70
CA SER A 453 7.85 2.67 -16.49
C SER A 453 7.66 2.20 -15.05
N ALA A 454 8.67 1.55 -14.46
CA ALA A 454 8.66 1.11 -13.07
C ALA A 454 8.51 2.27 -12.09
N ILE A 455 9.33 3.32 -12.23
CA ILE A 455 9.26 4.49 -11.34
C ILE A 455 7.93 5.22 -11.51
N ARG A 456 7.41 5.37 -12.75
CA ARG A 456 6.10 6.01 -13.00
C ARG A 456 4.95 5.20 -12.42
N GLY A 457 4.95 3.88 -12.56
CA GLY A 457 3.94 3.01 -11.96
C GLY A 457 3.89 3.15 -10.44
N LEU A 458 5.05 3.16 -9.77
CA LEU A 458 5.13 3.42 -8.33
C LEU A 458 4.58 4.80 -7.94
N ARG A 459 4.79 5.83 -8.77
CA ARG A 459 4.18 7.14 -8.52
C ARG A 459 2.67 7.14 -8.68
N GLU A 460 2.14 6.40 -9.64
CA GLU A 460 0.69 6.23 -9.84
C GLU A 460 0.05 5.48 -8.66
N GLU A 461 0.78 4.55 -8.03
CA GLU A 461 0.39 3.90 -6.78
C GLU A 461 0.47 4.82 -5.54
N GLY A 462 1.06 6.00 -5.68
CA GLY A 462 1.11 7.03 -4.64
C GLY A 462 2.43 7.14 -3.87
N TYR A 463 3.51 6.52 -4.34
CA TYR A 463 4.85 6.69 -3.77
C TYR A 463 5.50 7.99 -4.25
N GLU A 464 6.14 8.72 -3.35
CA GLU A 464 7.00 9.85 -3.69
C GLU A 464 8.36 9.38 -4.20
N LEU A 465 9.04 10.20 -5.00
CA LEU A 465 10.33 9.84 -5.60
C LEU A 465 11.39 9.50 -4.54
N ASN A 466 11.39 10.19 -3.40
CA ASN A 466 12.30 9.95 -2.27
C ASN A 466 11.99 8.68 -1.48
N GLU A 467 10.87 8.02 -1.75
CA GLU A 467 10.53 6.70 -1.20
C GLU A 467 10.97 5.55 -2.11
N ILE A 468 11.49 5.88 -3.30
CA ILE A 468 11.93 4.92 -4.31
C ILE A 468 13.46 4.88 -4.33
N VAL A 469 14.03 3.68 -4.32
CA VAL A 469 15.46 3.44 -4.51
C VAL A 469 15.68 2.48 -5.69
N VAL A 470 16.68 2.78 -6.52
CA VAL A 470 17.11 1.92 -7.62
C VAL A 470 18.41 1.21 -7.23
N LEU A 471 18.42 -0.12 -7.29
CA LEU A 471 19.58 -0.92 -6.93
C LEU A 471 20.09 -1.71 -8.14
N SER A 472 21.39 -1.86 -8.26
CA SER A 472 22.04 -2.66 -9.29
C SER A 472 23.16 -3.51 -8.69
N PRO A 473 23.45 -4.71 -9.19
CA PRO A 473 24.71 -5.39 -8.86
C PRO A 473 25.93 -4.62 -9.40
N GLN A 474 25.75 -3.79 -10.43
CA GLN A 474 26.80 -3.06 -11.11
C GLN A 474 26.90 -1.61 -10.60
N MET A 475 28.10 -1.03 -10.62
CA MET A 475 28.33 0.37 -10.26
C MET A 475 28.26 1.26 -11.50
N ASP A 476 29.36 1.36 -12.24
CA ASP A 476 29.53 2.31 -13.34
C ASP A 476 28.74 1.93 -14.61
N SER A 477 28.46 0.65 -14.79
CA SER A 477 27.71 0.11 -15.94
C SER A 477 26.23 -0.09 -15.66
N SER A 478 25.73 0.29 -14.47
CA SER A 478 24.31 0.14 -14.13
C SER A 478 23.42 0.97 -15.05
N THR A 479 22.18 0.51 -15.27
CA THR A 479 21.18 1.26 -16.04
C THR A 479 20.95 2.66 -15.46
N ALA A 480 20.96 2.80 -14.13
CA ALA A 480 20.79 4.09 -13.46
C ALA A 480 21.90 5.11 -13.76
N VAL A 481 23.14 4.65 -13.95
CA VAL A 481 24.30 5.50 -14.29
C VAL A 481 24.37 5.80 -15.78
N THR A 482 24.13 4.79 -16.61
CA THR A 482 24.38 4.86 -18.07
C THR A 482 23.21 5.46 -18.86
N THR A 483 22.02 5.56 -18.27
CA THR A 483 20.82 6.03 -18.97
C THR A 483 20.99 7.42 -19.61
N THR A 484 20.42 7.57 -20.80
CA THR A 484 20.37 8.83 -21.55
C THR A 484 19.03 9.55 -21.45
N ASP A 485 18.05 8.94 -20.77
CA ASP A 485 16.72 9.52 -20.61
C ASP A 485 16.79 10.85 -19.80
N PRO A 486 16.29 11.97 -20.35
CA PRO A 486 16.38 13.27 -19.68
C PRO A 486 15.68 13.33 -18.33
N TRP A 487 14.56 12.62 -18.18
CA TRP A 487 13.77 12.64 -16.95
C TRP A 487 14.45 11.84 -15.84
N LEU A 488 14.97 10.64 -16.15
CA LEU A 488 15.77 9.86 -15.20
C LEU A 488 17.01 10.64 -14.74
N ARG A 489 17.76 11.26 -15.65
CA ARG A 489 18.94 12.08 -15.29
C ARG A 489 18.64 13.22 -14.33
N GLN A 490 17.43 13.78 -14.42
CA GLN A 490 17.00 14.85 -13.52
C GLN A 490 16.76 14.33 -12.10
N ILE A 491 16.07 13.19 -11.98
CA ILE A 491 15.60 12.68 -10.67
C ILE A 491 16.60 11.75 -9.98
N LEU A 492 17.42 11.01 -10.73
CA LEU A 492 18.35 10.03 -10.18
C LEU A 492 19.55 10.73 -9.52
N LYS A 493 19.87 10.29 -8.29
CA LYS A 493 21.04 10.74 -7.53
C LYS A 493 21.75 9.55 -6.89
N PRO A 494 23.10 9.53 -6.85
CA PRO A 494 23.81 8.51 -6.09
C PRO A 494 23.38 8.53 -4.61
N ALA A 495 23.17 7.36 -4.02
CA ALA A 495 22.95 7.24 -2.59
C ALA A 495 24.24 7.57 -1.81
N ASP A 496 24.06 8.19 -0.65
CA ASP A 496 25.13 8.54 0.30
C ASP A 496 24.87 7.96 1.70
N GLY A 497 23.86 7.08 1.84
CA GLY A 497 23.43 6.52 3.12
C GLY A 497 22.47 7.40 3.92
N LEU A 498 22.18 8.62 3.48
CA LEU A 498 21.15 9.47 4.07
C LEU A 498 19.82 9.35 3.31
N PRO A 499 18.69 9.70 3.95
CA PRO A 499 17.39 9.73 3.28
C PRO A 499 17.40 10.64 2.04
N SER A 500 16.77 10.17 0.96
CA SER A 500 16.64 10.94 -0.28
C SER A 500 15.86 12.24 -0.07
N ARG A 501 16.22 13.30 -0.81
CA ARG A 501 15.50 14.58 -0.77
C ARG A 501 14.21 14.50 -1.60
N PRO A 502 13.15 15.24 -1.23
CA PRO A 502 11.92 15.28 -2.02
C PRO A 502 12.18 15.54 -3.50
N GLY A 503 11.54 14.75 -4.35
CA GLY A 503 11.68 14.84 -5.81
C GLY A 503 12.89 14.12 -6.40
N GLN A 504 13.68 13.39 -5.60
CA GLN A 504 14.85 12.63 -6.06
C GLN A 504 14.69 11.13 -5.79
N VAL A 505 15.16 10.31 -6.71
CA VAL A 505 15.27 8.85 -6.57
C VAL A 505 16.75 8.54 -6.34
N GLN A 506 17.06 7.85 -5.24
CA GLN A 506 18.44 7.43 -5.00
C GLN A 506 18.76 6.16 -5.78
N TYR A 507 19.99 6.03 -6.28
CA TYR A 507 20.49 4.78 -6.83
C TYR A 507 21.81 4.36 -6.19
N SER A 508 22.05 3.05 -6.10
CA SER A 508 23.29 2.50 -5.55
C SER A 508 23.55 1.06 -6.00
N THR A 509 24.72 0.54 -5.67
CA THR A 509 24.96 -0.89 -5.76
C THR A 509 24.22 -1.62 -4.64
N ILE A 510 23.83 -2.88 -4.88
CA ILE A 510 23.23 -3.73 -3.86
C ILE A 510 24.16 -3.87 -2.64
N HIS A 511 25.47 -4.00 -2.88
CA HIS A 511 26.48 -4.10 -1.82
C HIS A 511 26.51 -2.86 -0.93
N ALA A 512 26.55 -1.67 -1.53
CA ALA A 512 26.61 -0.42 -0.77
C ALA A 512 25.32 -0.20 0.02
N PHE A 513 24.17 -0.57 -0.53
CA PHE A 513 22.85 -0.42 0.11
C PHE A 513 22.51 -1.54 1.12
N LYS A 514 23.41 -2.49 1.38
CA LYS A 514 23.23 -3.52 2.42
C LYS A 514 22.91 -2.87 3.78
N GLY A 515 22.01 -3.51 4.54
CA GLY A 515 21.51 -3.03 5.84
C GLY A 515 20.41 -1.97 5.76
N LEU A 516 20.41 -1.10 4.74
CA LEU A 516 19.36 -0.12 4.51
C LEU A 516 18.06 -0.73 3.96
N ASP A 517 17.01 0.09 3.86
CA ASP A 517 15.70 -0.24 3.30
C ASP A 517 15.00 1.01 2.75
N ALA A 518 14.02 0.79 1.88
CA ALA A 518 13.17 1.83 1.30
C ALA A 518 11.73 1.30 1.06
N PRO A 519 10.71 2.17 1.10
CA PRO A 519 9.32 1.80 0.80
C PRO A 519 9.16 1.06 -0.53
N ALA A 520 9.76 1.60 -1.60
CA ALA A 520 9.77 0.97 -2.90
C ALA A 520 11.20 0.79 -3.42
N VAL A 521 11.51 -0.40 -3.94
CA VAL A 521 12.81 -0.70 -4.53
C VAL A 521 12.62 -1.26 -5.94
N VAL A 522 13.36 -0.68 -6.88
CA VAL A 522 13.51 -1.20 -8.24
C VAL A 522 14.92 -1.78 -8.35
N VAL A 523 15.05 -3.07 -8.59
CA VAL A 523 16.36 -3.72 -8.81
C VAL A 523 16.55 -3.92 -10.31
N THR A 524 17.60 -3.32 -10.87
CA THR A 524 17.96 -3.41 -12.29
C THR A 524 19.18 -4.29 -12.50
N ASP A 525 19.45 -4.61 -13.77
CA ASP A 525 20.69 -5.28 -14.20
C ASP A 525 20.91 -6.64 -13.53
N LEU A 526 19.83 -7.35 -13.18
CA LEU A 526 19.91 -8.69 -12.61
C LEU A 526 20.20 -9.71 -13.72
N ASP A 527 21.48 -9.97 -13.91
CA ASP A 527 22.02 -10.93 -14.86
C ASP A 527 23.12 -11.75 -14.16
N GLN A 528 22.92 -13.07 -14.09
CA GLN A 528 23.87 -13.99 -13.46
C GLN A 528 25.20 -14.06 -14.22
N GLU A 529 25.21 -13.86 -15.54
CA GLU A 529 26.45 -13.85 -16.32
C GLU A 529 27.29 -12.60 -16.02
N ALA A 530 26.63 -11.47 -15.70
CA ALA A 530 27.29 -10.23 -15.31
C ALA A 530 27.81 -10.26 -13.85
N VAL A 531 27.39 -11.23 -13.04
CA VAL A 531 27.73 -11.37 -11.62
C VAL A 531 28.20 -12.80 -11.33
N PRO A 532 29.47 -13.11 -11.60
CA PRO A 532 29.96 -14.49 -11.62
C PRO A 532 30.04 -15.16 -10.24
N TYR A 533 30.03 -14.40 -9.14
CA TYR A 533 30.18 -14.93 -7.78
C TYR A 533 29.04 -14.49 -6.87
N ASN A 534 28.56 -15.40 -6.01
CA ASN A 534 27.58 -15.12 -4.95
C ASN A 534 26.29 -14.43 -5.40
N PHE A 535 25.86 -14.65 -6.66
CA PHE A 535 24.66 -14.01 -7.22
C PHE A 535 23.40 -14.27 -6.39
N ALA A 536 23.21 -15.48 -5.88
CA ALA A 536 22.06 -15.82 -5.03
C ALA A 536 22.03 -15.00 -3.73
N SER A 537 23.17 -14.85 -3.06
CA SER A 537 23.31 -14.02 -1.86
C SER A 537 23.09 -12.54 -2.17
N LEU A 538 23.60 -12.07 -3.32
CA LEU A 538 23.40 -10.70 -3.78
C LEU A 538 21.93 -10.41 -4.09
N LEU A 539 21.26 -11.35 -4.77
CA LEU A 539 19.83 -11.28 -5.06
C LEU A 539 19.02 -11.24 -3.76
N TYR A 540 19.32 -12.11 -2.80
CA TYR A 540 18.68 -12.07 -1.47
C TYR A 540 18.86 -10.70 -0.80
N VAL A 541 20.07 -10.14 -0.82
CA VAL A 541 20.33 -8.82 -0.21
C VAL A 541 19.52 -7.74 -0.93
N GLY A 542 19.56 -7.68 -2.26
CA GLY A 542 18.90 -6.66 -3.07
C GLY A 542 17.38 -6.70 -2.97
N LEU A 543 16.78 -7.87 -3.10
CA LEU A 543 15.32 -8.02 -3.08
C LEU A 543 14.71 -7.79 -1.68
N THR A 544 15.47 -8.00 -0.61
CA THR A 544 15.00 -7.77 0.78
C THR A 544 15.07 -6.30 1.23
N ARG A 545 15.50 -5.37 0.35
CA ARG A 545 15.58 -3.94 0.67
C ARG A 545 14.23 -3.23 0.62
N ALA A 546 13.25 -3.77 -0.11
CA ALA A 546 11.91 -3.22 -0.24
C ALA A 546 11.06 -3.49 1.00
N THR A 547 10.50 -2.46 1.64
CA THR A 547 9.52 -2.69 2.72
C THR A 547 8.13 -2.97 2.15
N ASP A 548 7.68 -2.23 1.12
CA ASP A 548 6.31 -2.32 0.58
C ASP A 548 6.23 -2.78 -0.88
N ARG A 549 7.05 -2.23 -1.79
CA ARG A 549 6.99 -2.56 -3.22
C ARG A 549 8.35 -2.97 -3.75
N LEU A 550 8.37 -4.08 -4.48
CA LEU A 550 9.56 -4.61 -5.13
C LEU A 550 9.26 -4.78 -6.62
N ILE A 551 10.11 -4.18 -7.45
CA ILE A 551 10.15 -4.40 -8.90
C ILE A 551 11.54 -4.95 -9.24
N ALA A 552 11.61 -6.14 -9.80
CA ALA A 552 12.85 -6.77 -10.24
C ALA A 552 12.90 -6.81 -11.77
N ILE A 553 13.88 -6.13 -12.36
CA ILE A 553 14.18 -6.20 -13.79
C ILE A 553 15.30 -7.23 -13.97
N ILE A 554 14.93 -8.40 -14.48
CA ILE A 554 15.77 -9.61 -14.49
C ILE A 554 15.91 -10.20 -15.88
N GLU A 555 17.11 -10.69 -16.19
CA GLU A 555 17.41 -11.33 -17.46
C GLU A 555 16.64 -12.67 -17.57
N LYS A 556 16.18 -13.01 -18.78
CA LYS A 556 15.29 -14.16 -19.03
C LYS A 556 15.91 -15.52 -18.68
N ALA A 557 17.16 -15.77 -19.05
CA ALA A 557 17.87 -17.00 -18.72
C ALA A 557 18.13 -17.08 -17.20
N THR A 558 18.60 -16.00 -16.60
CA THR A 558 18.81 -15.86 -15.15
C THR A 558 17.54 -16.18 -14.36
N LEU A 559 16.39 -15.65 -14.79
CA LEU A 559 15.10 -15.94 -14.15
C LEU A 559 14.69 -17.41 -14.33
N ARG A 560 14.93 -18.00 -15.50
CA ARG A 560 14.62 -19.42 -15.76
C ARG A 560 15.44 -20.32 -14.85
N ASP A 561 16.73 -20.02 -14.68
CA ASP A 561 17.63 -20.78 -13.83
C ASP A 561 17.26 -20.65 -12.36
N ALA A 562 16.93 -19.43 -11.90
CA ALA A 562 16.44 -19.18 -10.54
C ALA A 562 15.13 -19.95 -10.22
N LEU A 563 14.27 -20.18 -11.21
CA LEU A 563 13.02 -20.92 -11.07
C LEU A 563 13.15 -22.43 -11.33
N GLY A 564 14.37 -22.97 -11.48
CA GLY A 564 14.59 -24.40 -11.68
C GLY A 564 14.17 -24.92 -13.06
N GLY A 565 14.27 -24.10 -14.10
CA GLY A 565 14.17 -24.56 -15.50
C GLY A 565 12.76 -24.71 -16.08
N THR A 566 11.70 -24.36 -15.36
CA THR A 566 10.31 -24.41 -15.87
C THR A 566 9.75 -23.02 -16.16
N VAL A 567 9.94 -22.54 -17.39
CA VAL A 567 9.14 -21.47 -18.01
C VAL A 567 8.83 -21.83 -19.45
#